data_AF-A0A7K9YGL6-F1
#
_entry.id   AF-A0A7K9YGL6-F1
#
_cell.length_a   1.000
_cell.length_b   1.000
_cell.length_c   1.000
_cell.angle_alpha   90.00
_cell.angle_beta   90.00
_cell.angle_gamma   90.00
#
_symmetry.space_group_name_H-M   'P 1'
#
loop_
_entity.id
_entity.type
_entity.pdbx_description
1 polymer ?
#
loop_
_entity_poly.entity_id
_entity_poly.type
_entity_poly.pdbx_seq_one_letter_code
_entity_poly.pdbx_strand_id
1 'polypeptide(L)'
;QRKNPFSNDDRLASKPLHAQKGDPAYGRPPEGSKTEQRGKDAHSHVEKEVEELCLIIRSTGQKGEDGHVSVTFGQLFETYVTISNKVVGILLRARKHGLVRFEGEMLWQGKDDDVVITLL
;
A
#
# COMPACT_ATOMS: atom_id res chain seq x y z
N GLN A 1 -7.81 -16.75 -39.86
CA GLN A 1 -7.69 -16.38 -38.43
C GLN A 1 -8.99 -15.70 -37.99
N ARG A 2 -9.71 -16.26 -37.01
CA ARG A 2 -10.99 -15.71 -36.51
C ARG A 2 -10.70 -14.60 -35.49
N LYS A 3 -11.30 -13.41 -35.69
CA LYS A 3 -11.24 -12.27 -34.75
C LYS A 3 -11.80 -12.69 -33.38
N ASN A 4 -11.15 -12.24 -32.32
CA ASN A 4 -11.58 -12.49 -30.94
C ASN A 4 -12.97 -11.87 -30.68
N PRO A 5 -13.99 -12.66 -30.31
CA PRO A 5 -15.37 -12.18 -30.11
C PRO A 5 -15.55 -11.28 -28.87
N PHE A 6 -14.53 -11.12 -28.03
CA PHE A 6 -14.54 -10.20 -26.89
C PHE A 6 -13.89 -8.84 -27.20
N SER A 7 -13.41 -8.60 -28.43
CA SER A 7 -13.00 -7.26 -28.85
C SER A 7 -14.21 -6.50 -29.41
N ASN A 8 -14.71 -5.55 -28.63
CA ASN A 8 -15.59 -4.51 -29.14
C ASN A 8 -14.77 -3.61 -30.08
N ASP A 9 -14.72 -3.98 -31.36
CA ASP A 9 -13.96 -3.33 -32.43
C ASP A 9 -14.71 -2.12 -32.98
N ASP A 10 -15.06 -1.17 -32.11
CA ASP A 10 -15.67 0.11 -32.48
C ASP A 10 -14.77 1.30 -32.09
N ARG A 11 -13.46 1.05 -32.06
CA ARG A 11 -12.42 2.04 -31.68
C ARG A 11 -11.41 2.30 -32.78
N LEU A 12 -11.87 2.35 -34.03
CA LEU A 12 -11.06 2.80 -35.17
C LEU A 12 -10.84 4.31 -35.21
N ALA A 13 -11.39 5.07 -34.25
CA ALA A 13 -10.96 6.43 -33.95
C ALA A 13 -10.04 6.41 -32.72
N SER A 14 -8.78 6.79 -32.93
CA SER A 14 -7.79 7.21 -31.92
C SER A 14 -7.47 6.21 -30.78
N LYS A 15 -6.79 5.10 -31.09
CA LYS A 15 -5.87 4.54 -30.10
C LYS A 15 -4.73 5.55 -29.92
N PRO A 16 -4.49 6.11 -28.71
CA PRO A 16 -3.28 6.88 -28.48
C PRO A 16 -2.11 5.96 -28.80
N LEU A 17 -1.22 6.42 -29.67
CA LEU A 17 0.04 5.77 -29.98
C LEU A 17 0.65 5.35 -28.64
N HIS A 18 0.80 4.05 -28.40
CA HIS A 18 1.53 3.60 -27.23
C HIS A 18 2.90 4.23 -27.32
N ALA A 19 3.21 5.09 -26.34
CA ALA A 19 4.52 5.71 -26.21
C ALA A 19 5.57 4.61 -26.34
N GLN A 20 6.65 4.87 -27.08
CA GLN A 20 7.68 3.86 -27.27
C GLN A 20 8.54 3.76 -26.01
N LYS A 21 9.17 2.61 -25.78
CA LYS A 21 10.13 2.43 -24.68
C LYS A 21 11.25 3.48 -24.82
N GLY A 22 11.31 4.43 -23.89
CA GLY A 22 12.23 5.56 -23.91
C GLY A 22 11.56 6.94 -23.99
N ASP A 23 10.28 6.98 -24.35
CA ASP A 23 9.44 8.20 -24.28
C ASP A 23 9.05 8.48 -22.81
N PRO A 24 9.11 9.73 -22.31
CA PRO A 24 8.62 10.11 -20.99
C PRO A 24 7.16 9.70 -20.68
N ALA A 25 6.32 9.58 -21.70
CA ALA A 25 4.93 9.12 -21.57
C ALA A 25 4.81 7.59 -21.46
N TYR A 26 5.90 6.85 -21.67
CA TYR A 26 5.89 5.38 -21.56
C TYR A 26 5.64 4.93 -20.12
N GLY A 27 4.70 3.99 -19.95
CA GLY A 27 4.29 3.49 -18.64
C GLY A 27 3.41 4.45 -17.82
N ARG A 28 2.97 5.58 -18.41
CA ARG A 28 2.09 6.55 -17.75
C ARG A 28 0.70 6.55 -18.40
N PRO A 29 -0.38 6.67 -17.60
CA PRO A 29 -1.70 6.87 -18.17
C PRO A 29 -1.79 8.25 -18.86
N PRO A 30 -2.61 8.39 -19.91
CA PRO A 30 -2.85 9.71 -20.52
C PRO A 30 -3.38 10.70 -19.48
N GLU A 31 -2.93 11.95 -19.56
CA GLU A 31 -3.38 13.04 -18.70
C GLU A 31 -4.89 13.26 -18.83
N GLY A 32 -5.56 13.48 -17.68
CA GLY A 32 -7.01 13.62 -17.58
C GLY A 32 -7.79 12.32 -17.77
N SER A 33 -7.13 11.18 -17.99
CA SER A 33 -7.81 9.90 -18.17
C SER A 33 -8.34 9.33 -16.85
N LYS A 34 -9.39 8.51 -16.93
CA LYS A 34 -9.91 7.76 -15.76
C LYS A 34 -8.85 6.84 -15.13
N THR A 35 -7.85 6.40 -15.89
CA THR A 35 -6.76 5.58 -15.34
C THR A 35 -5.79 6.41 -14.52
N GLU A 36 -5.48 7.64 -14.94
CA GLU A 36 -4.70 8.58 -14.14
C GLU A 36 -5.44 8.90 -12.83
N GLN A 37 -6.73 9.22 -12.91
CA GLN A 37 -7.54 9.51 -11.72
C GLN A 37 -7.55 8.33 -10.74
N ARG A 38 -7.80 7.10 -11.22
CA ARG A 38 -7.73 5.90 -10.37
C ARG A 38 -6.36 5.70 -9.73
N GLY A 39 -5.28 6.05 -10.43
CA GLY A 39 -3.93 6.01 -9.88
C GLY A 39 -3.75 6.98 -8.72
N LYS A 40 -4.25 8.22 -8.86
CA LYS A 40 -4.24 9.24 -7.79
C LYS A 40 -5.08 8.79 -6.60
N ASP A 41 -6.31 8.32 -6.85
CA ASP A 41 -7.22 7.85 -5.81
C ASP A 41 -6.62 6.67 -5.03
N ALA A 42 -5.99 5.72 -5.74
CA ALA A 42 -5.30 4.60 -5.11
C ALA A 42 -4.12 5.05 -4.25
N HIS A 43 -3.37 6.07 -4.68
CA HIS A 43 -2.29 6.63 -3.88
C HIS A 43 -2.81 7.26 -2.57
N SER A 44 -3.81 8.13 -2.67
CA SER A 44 -4.43 8.75 -1.49
C SER A 44 -5.08 7.75 -0.55
N HIS A 45 -5.71 6.70 -1.09
CA HIS A 45 -6.30 5.65 -0.25
C HIS A 45 -5.23 4.93 0.57
N VAL A 46 -4.11 4.63 -0.07
CA VAL A 46 -2.97 3.96 0.55
C VAL A 46 -2.28 4.83 1.60
N GLU A 47 -2.18 6.15 1.39
CA GLU A 47 -1.67 7.09 2.39
C GLU A 47 -2.56 7.07 3.65
N LYS A 48 -3.89 7.07 3.47
CA LYS A 48 -4.84 6.97 4.58
C LYS A 48 -4.71 5.67 5.36
N GLU A 49 -4.52 4.53 4.68
CA GLU A 49 -4.27 3.24 5.36
C GLU A 49 -3.00 3.30 6.25
N VAL A 50 -1.96 4.01 5.80
CA VAL A 50 -0.72 4.19 6.58
C VAL A 50 -0.94 5.13 7.78
N GLU A 51 -1.68 6.22 7.61
CA GLU A 51 -2.04 7.13 8.70
C GLU A 51 -2.87 6.44 9.77
N GLU A 52 -3.86 5.64 9.37
CA GLU A 52 -4.70 4.85 10.26
C GLU A 52 -3.88 3.82 11.05
N LEU A 53 -2.96 3.11 10.39
CA LEU A 53 -2.02 2.22 11.06
C LEU A 53 -1.22 2.95 12.15
N CYS A 54 -0.70 4.13 11.85
CA CYS A 54 0.06 4.92 12.83
C CYS A 54 -0.82 5.37 14.00
N LEU A 55 -2.10 5.70 13.76
CA LEU A 55 -3.05 6.03 14.83
C LEU A 55 -3.34 4.83 15.73
N ILE A 56 -3.50 3.65 15.15
CA ILE A 56 -3.72 2.41 15.90
C ILE A 56 -2.50 2.08 16.76
N ILE A 57 -1.28 2.15 16.20
CA ILE A 57 -0.05 1.94 16.98
C ILE A 57 0.05 2.94 18.13
N ARG A 58 -0.32 4.21 17.93
CA ARG A 58 -0.33 5.22 19.00
C ARG A 58 -1.35 4.94 20.10
N SER A 59 -2.48 4.32 19.77
CA SER A 59 -3.56 4.08 20.74
C SER A 59 -3.39 2.77 21.50
N THR A 60 -2.81 1.74 20.87
CA THR A 60 -2.61 0.41 21.48
C THR A 60 -1.21 0.17 21.99
N GLY A 61 -0.21 0.87 21.45
CA GLY A 61 1.18 0.74 21.83
C GLY A 61 1.50 1.41 23.17
N GLN A 62 2.66 1.07 23.70
CA GLN A 62 3.21 1.63 24.92
C GLN A 62 4.31 2.63 24.58
N LYS A 63 4.35 3.74 25.31
CA LYS A 63 5.41 4.74 25.17
C LYS A 63 6.65 4.29 25.94
N GLY A 64 7.77 4.14 25.23
CA GLY A 64 9.07 3.82 25.81
C GLY A 64 9.74 5.02 26.47
N GLU A 65 10.83 4.75 27.18
CA GLU A 65 11.68 5.79 27.81
C GLU A 65 12.33 6.73 26.79
N ASP A 66 12.55 6.24 25.57
CA ASP A 66 13.04 7.00 24.41
C ASP A 66 11.99 7.96 23.83
N GLY A 67 10.75 7.89 24.31
CA GLY A 67 9.64 8.71 23.84
C GLY A 67 8.90 8.16 22.63
N HIS A 68 9.38 7.07 22.02
CA HIS A 68 8.71 6.40 20.92
C HIS A 68 7.58 5.50 21.41
N VAL A 69 6.61 5.21 20.54
CA VAL A 69 5.52 4.28 20.84
C VAL A 69 5.81 2.95 20.15
N SER A 70 5.73 1.86 20.90
CA SER A 70 5.99 0.51 20.39
C SER A 70 4.85 -0.44 20.73
N VAL A 71 4.58 -1.40 19.83
CA VAL A 71 3.60 -2.47 19.99
C VAL A 71 4.16 -3.77 19.43
N THR A 72 3.77 -4.93 19.96
CA THR A 72 4.17 -6.20 19.35
C THR A 72 3.33 -6.50 18.11
N PHE A 73 3.88 -7.26 17.17
CA PHE A 73 3.17 -7.64 15.95
C PHE A 73 1.90 -8.43 16.26
N GLY A 74 1.92 -9.35 17.22
CA GLY A 74 0.75 -10.13 17.62
C GLY A 74 -0.39 -9.23 18.11
N GLN A 75 -0.10 -8.29 19.01
CA GLN A 75 -1.09 -7.34 19.53
C GLN A 75 -1.66 -6.44 18.42
N LEU A 76 -0.78 -5.94 17.56
CA LEU A 76 -1.20 -5.12 16.43
C LEU A 76 -2.08 -5.93 15.46
N PHE A 77 -1.68 -7.15 15.13
CA PHE A 77 -2.39 -8.05 14.24
C PHE A 77 -3.78 -8.39 14.77
N GLU A 78 -3.91 -8.75 16.05
CA GLU A 78 -5.20 -9.05 16.68
C GLU A 78 -6.13 -7.83 16.66
N THR A 79 -5.60 -6.63 16.93
CA THR A 79 -6.37 -5.39 16.83
C THR A 79 -6.85 -5.16 15.39
N TYR A 80 -5.96 -5.39 14.42
CA TYR A 80 -6.20 -5.07 13.02
C TYR A 80 -7.06 -6.10 12.29
N VAL A 81 -7.10 -7.37 12.73
CA VAL A 81 -7.81 -8.46 12.02
C VAL A 81 -9.32 -8.18 11.91
N THR A 82 -9.87 -7.44 12.86
CA THR A 82 -11.26 -6.99 12.85
C THR A 82 -11.54 -5.95 11.76
N ILE A 83 -10.49 -5.25 11.30
CA ILE A 83 -10.54 -4.15 10.33
C ILE A 83 -10.15 -4.65 8.94
N SER A 84 -9.01 -5.35 8.80
CA SER A 84 -8.46 -5.76 7.51
C SER A 84 -7.34 -6.80 7.63
N ASN A 85 -7.18 -7.65 6.60
CA ASN A 85 -6.13 -8.67 6.52
C ASN A 85 -4.83 -8.18 5.83
N LYS A 86 -4.67 -6.86 5.64
CA LYS A 86 -3.56 -6.27 4.87
C LYS A 86 -2.43 -5.69 5.73
N VAL A 87 -2.47 -5.85 7.05
CA VAL A 87 -1.59 -5.12 8.00
C VAL A 87 -0.11 -5.21 7.64
N VAL A 88 0.39 -6.37 7.21
CA VAL A 88 1.80 -6.55 6.82
C VAL A 88 2.15 -5.68 5.61
N GLY A 89 1.30 -5.61 4.59
CA GLY A 89 1.53 -4.77 3.42
C GLY A 89 1.54 -3.28 3.75
N ILE A 90 0.69 -2.85 4.70
CA ILE A 90 0.64 -1.46 5.17
C ILE A 90 1.86 -1.14 6.02
N LEU A 91 2.30 -2.04 6.90
CA LEU A 91 3.55 -1.92 7.69
C LEU A 91 4.78 -1.75 6.80
N LEU A 92 4.90 -2.56 5.74
CA LEU A 92 6.00 -2.43 4.79
C LEU A 92 6.01 -1.07 4.09
N ARG A 93 4.82 -0.55 3.80
CA ARG A 93 4.69 0.78 3.20
C ARG A 93 5.05 1.88 4.20
N ALA A 94 4.54 1.83 5.41
CA ALA A 94 4.90 2.75 6.49
C ALA A 94 6.43 2.75 6.73
N ARG A 95 7.06 1.57 6.70
CA ARG A 95 8.52 1.42 6.79
C ARG A 95 9.25 2.08 5.62
N LYS A 96 8.74 1.94 4.39
CA LYS A 96 9.29 2.63 3.21
C LYS A 96 9.24 4.16 3.35
N HIS A 97 8.25 4.69 4.06
CA HIS A 97 8.13 6.12 4.37
C HIS A 97 8.90 6.54 5.63
N GLY A 98 9.59 5.63 6.31
CA GLY A 98 10.36 5.93 7.53
C GLY A 98 9.50 6.22 8.76
N LEU A 99 8.24 5.80 8.78
CA LEU A 99 7.30 6.05 9.88
C LEU A 99 7.35 4.96 10.96
N VAL A 100 7.78 3.75 10.60
CA VAL A 100 7.86 2.61 11.53
C VAL A 100 9.15 1.83 11.31
N ARG A 101 9.59 1.16 12.38
CA ARG A 101 10.73 0.24 12.39
C ARG A 101 10.32 -1.09 13.03
N PHE A 102 10.72 -2.19 12.41
CA PHE A 102 10.63 -3.55 12.94
C PHE A 102 11.66 -4.45 12.26
N GLU A 103 12.02 -5.56 12.88
CA GLU A 103 12.99 -6.51 12.34
C GLU A 103 12.36 -7.51 11.36
N GLY A 104 13.13 -7.94 10.36
CA GLY A 104 12.69 -8.91 9.36
C GLY A 104 12.08 -8.29 8.10
N GLU A 105 12.02 -9.06 7.01
CA GLU A 105 11.45 -8.61 5.73
C GLU A 105 9.92 -8.73 5.71
N MET A 106 9.39 -9.80 6.31
CA MET A 106 7.97 -10.15 6.41
C MET A 106 7.69 -10.65 7.82
N LEU A 107 6.44 -10.49 8.28
CA LEU A 107 5.98 -10.96 9.58
C LEU A 107 4.84 -11.97 9.39
N TRP A 108 4.94 -13.09 10.11
CA TRP A 108 4.00 -14.21 10.05
C TRP A 108 3.32 -14.39 11.40
N GLN A 109 1.99 -14.44 11.40
CA GLN A 109 1.20 -14.69 12.60
C GLN A 109 1.61 -16.02 13.26
N GLY A 110 1.70 -16.04 14.58
CA GLY A 110 2.07 -17.21 15.38
C GLY A 110 3.57 -17.48 15.44
N LYS A 111 4.37 -16.86 14.57
CA LYS A 111 5.83 -17.00 14.55
C LYS A 111 6.52 -15.71 15.00
N ASP A 112 6.09 -14.59 14.44
CA ASP A 112 6.74 -13.30 14.62
C ASP A 112 5.92 -12.38 15.55
N ASP A 113 5.02 -12.96 16.36
CA ASP A 113 4.08 -12.21 17.20
C ASP A 113 4.79 -11.31 18.24
N ASP A 114 5.97 -11.71 18.69
CA ASP A 114 6.78 -10.97 19.65
C ASP A 114 7.64 -9.86 18.99
N VAL A 115 7.64 -9.74 17.66
CA VAL A 115 8.42 -8.70 16.97
C VAL A 115 7.86 -7.32 17.33
N VAL A 116 8.74 -6.45 17.83
CA VAL A 116 8.39 -5.10 18.22
C VAL A 116 8.34 -4.18 17.01
N ILE A 117 7.20 -3.51 16.85
CA ILE A 117 6.96 -2.47 15.85
C ILE A 117 7.01 -1.13 16.58
N THR A 118 8.00 -0.31 16.22
CA THR A 118 8.23 1.01 16.81
C THR A 118 7.80 2.09 15.83
N LEU A 119 7.05 3.08 16.30
CA LEU A 119 6.71 4.30 15.58
C LEU A 119 7.84 5.32 15.72
N LEU A 120 8.35 5.81 14.60
CA LEU A 120 9.48 6.75 14.53
C LEU A 120 9.04 8.22 14.58
#